data_AF-A0A162YDZ2-F1
#
_entry.id   AF-A0A162YDZ2-F1
#
_cell.length_a   1.000
_cell.length_b   1.000
_cell.length_c   1.000
_cell.angle_alpha   90.00
_cell.angle_beta   90.00
_cell.angle_gamma   90.00
#
_symmetry.space_group_name_H-M   'P 1'
#
loop_
_entity.id
_entity.type
_entity.pdbx_description
1 polymer ?
#
loop_
_entity_poly.entity_id
_entity_poly.type
_entity_poly.pdbx_seq_one_letter_code
_entity_poly.pdbx_strand_id
1 'polypeptide(L)' 'DVPAWLRSLRLHKYNPIFETIKWQDMLKMDDEALLNKGVAALGARRKLLKVF' A
#
# COMPACT_ATOMS: atom_id res chain seq x y z
N ASP A 1 5.75 9.71 -6.85
CA ASP A 1 4.94 8.86 -7.72
C ASP A 1 4.71 7.50 -7.07
N VAL A 2 3.45 7.13 -6.77
CA VAL A 2 3.11 5.93 -5.98
C VAL A 2 3.65 4.63 -6.62
N PRO A 3 3.56 4.43 -7.95
CA PRO A 3 4.11 3.24 -8.62
C PRO A 3 5.63 3.09 -8.47
N ALA A 4 6.38 4.18 -8.53
CA ALA A 4 7.83 4.16 -8.37
C ALA A 4 8.25 3.85 -6.93
N TRP A 5 7.52 4.41 -5.96
CA TRP A 5 7.73 4.14 -4.54
C TRP A 5 7.39 2.68 -4.16
N LEU A 6 6.31 2.11 -4.69
CA LEU A 6 5.99 0.70 -4.48
C LEU A 6 7.05 -0.23 -5.09
N ARG A 7 7.70 0.14 -6.20
CA ARG A 7 8.83 -0.62 -6.75
C ARG A 7 10.04 -0.63 -5.81
N SER A 8 10.42 0.50 -5.21
CA SER A 8 11.55 0.55 -4.28
C SER A 8 11.32 -0.30 -3.03
N LEU A 9 10.06 -0.40 -2.58
CA LEU A 9 9.65 -1.25 -1.47
C LEU A 9 9.45 -2.73 -1.84
N ARG A 10 9.61 -3.11 -3.11
CA ARG A 10 9.26 -4.43 -3.66
C ARG A 10 7.79 -4.81 -3.43
N LEU A 11 6.90 -3.82 -3.43
CA LEU A 11 5.45 -3.94 -3.29
C LEU A 11 4.69 -3.62 -4.59
N HIS A 12 5.39 -3.54 -5.72
CA HIS A 12 4.84 -3.21 -7.04
C HIS A 12 3.74 -4.16 -7.52
N LYS A 13 3.62 -5.37 -6.93
CA LYS A 13 2.45 -6.25 -7.12
C LYS A 13 1.13 -5.55 -6.78
N TYR A 14 1.13 -4.63 -5.82
CA TYR A 14 -0.06 -3.91 -5.37
C TYR A 14 -0.30 -2.60 -6.13
N ASN A 15 0.49 -2.28 -7.17
CA ASN A 15 0.26 -1.09 -8.00
C ASN A 15 -1.20 -0.93 -8.44
N PRO A 16 -1.88 -1.96 -8.98
CA PRO A 16 -3.27 -1.82 -9.45
C PRO A 16 -4.25 -1.42 -8.33
N ILE A 17 -3.96 -1.76 -7.07
CA ILE A 17 -4.80 -1.41 -5.92
C ILE A 17 -4.66 0.07 -5.56
N PHE A 18 -3.46 0.63 -5.74
CA PHE A 18 -3.10 1.98 -5.33
C PHE A 18 -3.04 2.99 -6.48
N GLU A 19 -3.19 2.54 -7.73
CA GLU A 19 -3.18 3.40 -8.93
C GLU A 19 -4.32 4.43 -8.91
N THR A 20 -5.45 4.08 -8.30
CA THR A 20 -6.63 4.95 -8.18
C THR A 20 -6.64 5.79 -6.89
N ILE A 21 -5.63 5.65 -6.03
CA ILE A 21 -5.61 6.23 -4.69
C ILE A 21 -4.50 7.27 -4.61
N LYS A 22 -4.82 8.43 -4.03
CA LYS A 22 -3.77 9.41 -3.71
C LYS A 22 -2.97 8.94 -2.51
N TRP A 23 -1.66 9.19 -2.53
CA TRP A 23 -0.77 8.86 -1.41
C TRP A 23 -1.24 9.47 -0.06
N GLN A 24 -1.92 10.62 -0.10
CA GLN A 24 -2.51 11.25 1.09
C GLN A 24 -3.63 10.41 1.73
N ASP A 25 -4.37 9.66 0.92
CA ASP A 25 -5.41 8.76 1.41
C ASP A 25 -4.78 7.46 1.93
N MET A 26 -3.65 7.03 1.36
CA MET A 26 -2.88 5.87 1.86
C MET A 26 -2.34 6.11 3.27
N LEU A 27 -1.96 7.35 3.61
CA LEU A 27 -1.54 7.74 4.96
C LEU A 27 -2.64 7.59 6.02
N LYS A 28 -3.92 7.62 5.61
CA LYS A 28 -5.07 7.46 6.50
C LYS A 28 -5.54 6.02 6.59
N MET A 29 -4.84 5.07 5.96
CA MET A 29 -5.25 3.68 5.93
C MET A 29 -4.67 2.90 7.10
N ASP A 30 -5.54 2.13 7.74
CA ASP A 30 -5.18 1.18 8.80
C ASP A 30 -5.00 -0.24 8.23
N ASP A 31 -4.54 -1.18 9.05
CA ASP A 31 -4.32 -2.59 8.63
C ASP A 31 -5.58 -3.20 8.00
N GLU A 32 -6.75 -2.91 8.56
CA GLU A 32 -8.03 -3.41 8.08
C GLU A 32 -8.42 -2.80 6.73
N ALA A 33 -8.16 -1.50 6.52
CA ALA A 33 -8.39 -0.85 5.24
C ALA A 33 -7.50 -1.45 4.14
N LEU A 34 -6.24 -1.73 4.45
CA LEU A 34 -5.31 -2.40 3.55
C LEU A 34 -5.73 -3.85 3.24
N LEU A 35 -6.26 -4.57 4.24
CA LEU A 35 -6.81 -5.91 4.05
C LEU A 35 -8.01 -5.89 3.10
N ASN A 36 -8.97 -4.98 3.33
CA ASN A 36 -10.17 -4.82 2.52
C ASN A 36 -9.85 -4.40 1.07
N LYS A 37 -8.75 -3.66 0.87
CA LYS A 37 -8.22 -3.29 -0.45
C LYS A 37 -7.57 -4.46 -1.21
N GLY A 38 -7.34 -5.61 -0.56
CA GLY A 38 -6.74 -6.80 -1.18
C GLY A 38 -5.26 -7.03 -0.82
N VAL A 39 -4.71 -6.31 0.16
CA VAL A 39 -3.37 -6.58 0.70
C VAL A 39 -3.46 -7.69 1.76
N ALA A 40 -3.67 -8.92 1.31
CA ALA A 40 -3.84 -10.08 2.20
C ALA A 40 -2.59 -10.43 3.02
N ALA A 41 -1.39 -10.12 2.52
CA ALA A 41 -0.14 -10.46 3.18
C ALA A 41 0.14 -9.52 4.37
N LEU A 42 0.15 -10.07 5.59
CA LEU A 42 0.43 -9.32 6.83
C LEU A 42 1.78 -8.58 6.77
N GLY A 43 2.80 -9.22 6.20
CA GLY A 43 4.12 -8.60 6.04
C GLY A 43 4.09 -7.37 5.12
N ALA A 44 3.28 -7.39 4.06
CA ALA A 44 3.11 -6.25 3.17
C ALA A 44 2.37 -5.11 3.86
N ARG A 45 1.31 -5.40 4.62
CA ARG A 45 0.57 -4.39 5.39
C ARG A 45 1.43 -3.71 6.44
N ARG A 46 2.14 -4.49 7.26
CA ARG A 46 3.10 -3.95 8.24
C ARG A 46 4.19 -3.11 7.59
N LYS A 47 4.64 -3.48 6.38
CA LYS A 47 5.63 -2.70 5.65
C LYS A 47 5.05 -1.39 5.14
N LEU A 48 3.82 -1.38 4.63
CA LEU A 48 3.14 -0.16 4.20
C LEU A 48 2.91 0.79 5.39
N LEU A 49 2.34 0.29 6.49
CA LEU A 49 2.07 1.06 7.72
C LEU A 49 3.33 1.63 8.39
N LYS A 50 4.52 1.10 8.11
CA LYS A 50 5.78 1.60 8.67
C LYS A 50 6.44 2.69 7.82
N VAL A 51 6.16 2.70 6.51
CA VAL A 51 6.79 3.64 5.57
C VAL A 51 5.90 4.87 5.33
N PHE A 52 4.60 4.72 5.57
CA PHE A 52 3.63 5.81 5.75
C PHE A 52 3.75 6.41 7.14
#